data_AF-A0A932PAF5-F1
#
_entry.id   AF-A0A932PAF5-F1
#
_cell.length_a   1.000
_cell.length_b   1.000
_cell.length_c   1.000
_cell.angle_alpha   90.00
_cell.angle_beta   90.00
_cell.angle_gamma   90.00
#
_symmetry.space_group_name_H-M   'P 1'
#
loop_
_entity.id
_entity.type
_entity.pdbx_description
1 polymer ?
#
loop_
_entity_poly.entity_id
_entity_poly.type
_entity_poly.pdbx_seq_one_letter_code
_entity_poly.pdbx_strand_id
1 'polypeptide(L)'
;MSRNFFATTVAAFIMGALVLGYRFAAPPLGTSTTVLTATAAQAASPGGEEAALGTRTLGDVLSPQQTGVSRPEQGLTLFRQRIRPLLESTCLRCHDSSKRTGGLDLSRHATVLAGGDSGEAVVPGKPRESLLYQLVTAGEMPREANPLSPPEIAAIGQWIELGAPYEGEPVAFRGEPMAAANGSSTDAAAEKGGMCPCVQMMMGRGMKGRNANPWDQD
;
A
#
# COMPACT_ATOMS: atom_id res chain seq x y z
N MET A 1 -23.39 -26.68 -54.71
CA MET A 1 -24.19 -25.79 -55.59
C MET A 1 -24.93 -24.83 -54.66
N SER A 2 -24.79 -23.50 -54.60
CA SER A 2 -24.37 -22.41 -55.48
C SER A 2 -23.84 -21.26 -54.57
N ARG A 3 -22.59 -20.82 -54.62
CA ARG A 3 -22.00 -19.71 -55.43
C ARG A 3 -22.71 -18.34 -55.37
N ASN A 4 -22.06 -17.43 -54.63
CA ASN A 4 -21.64 -16.04 -54.92
C ASN A 4 -22.65 -15.00 -55.43
N PHE A 5 -22.82 -13.91 -54.67
CA PHE A 5 -23.10 -12.58 -55.22
C PHE A 5 -22.25 -11.48 -54.54
N PHE A 6 -21.31 -10.96 -55.32
CA PHE A 6 -20.78 -9.58 -55.35
C PHE A 6 -19.93 -9.01 -54.20
N ALA A 7 -18.62 -9.13 -54.41
CA ALA A 7 -17.64 -8.08 -54.15
C ALA A 7 -17.81 -6.87 -55.12
N THR A 8 -17.06 -5.80 -54.84
CA THR A 8 -16.81 -4.56 -55.62
C THR A 8 -17.78 -3.39 -55.47
N THR A 9 -17.35 -2.33 -54.76
CA THR A 9 -17.17 -0.99 -55.35
C THR A 9 -16.10 -0.23 -54.57
N VAL A 10 -15.15 0.29 -55.35
CA VAL A 10 -13.93 1.00 -54.99
C VAL A 10 -14.20 2.51 -55.00
N ALA A 11 -13.58 3.23 -54.06
CA ALA A 11 -13.07 4.60 -54.10
C ALA A 11 -13.89 5.79 -54.68
N ALA A 12 -13.68 6.92 -53.97
CA ALA A 12 -13.56 8.30 -54.47
C ALA A 12 -14.80 9.23 -54.44
N PHE A 13 -14.86 10.07 -53.40
CA PHE A 13 -15.21 11.50 -53.40
C PHE A 13 -14.47 12.08 -52.17
N ILE A 14 -13.29 12.69 -52.24
CA ILE A 14 -12.89 13.98 -52.81
C ILE A 14 -13.91 15.12 -52.58
N MET A 15 -13.42 16.14 -51.87
CA MET A 15 -13.87 17.53 -51.74
C MET A 15 -14.99 17.85 -50.75
N GLY A 16 -14.56 18.40 -49.61
CA GLY A 16 -15.42 19.07 -48.63
C GLY A 16 -14.65 19.90 -47.62
N ALA A 17 -13.60 20.62 -48.07
CA ALA A 17 -12.94 21.64 -47.27
C ALA A 17 -13.86 22.87 -47.20
N LEU A 18 -14.62 23.00 -46.12
CA LEU A 18 -15.38 24.20 -45.81
C LEU A 18 -14.85 24.83 -44.52
N VAL A 19 -13.94 25.76 -44.76
CA VAL A 19 -13.59 26.94 -43.99
C VAL A 19 -14.61 27.28 -42.90
N LEU A 20 -14.30 26.91 -41.66
CA LEU A 20 -14.78 27.64 -40.49
C LEU A 20 -13.55 28.13 -39.73
N GLY A 21 -13.26 29.42 -39.91
CA GLY A 21 -12.10 30.11 -39.40
C GLY A 21 -12.12 30.23 -37.88
N TYR A 22 -11.72 29.17 -37.18
CA TYR A 22 -11.34 29.27 -35.78
C TYR A 22 -9.96 29.92 -35.70
N ARG A 23 -9.97 31.24 -35.53
CA ARG A 23 -8.82 32.05 -35.15
C ARG A 23 -8.36 31.59 -33.77
N PHE A 24 -7.26 30.86 -33.72
CA PHE A 24 -6.45 30.69 -32.52
C PHE A 24 -5.96 32.08 -32.08
N ALA A 25 -6.62 32.66 -31.09
CA ALA A 25 -6.11 33.80 -30.36
C ALA A 25 -5.05 33.28 -29.38
N ALA A 26 -3.78 33.43 -29.73
CA ALA A 26 -2.68 33.22 -28.81
C ALA A 26 -2.72 34.28 -27.70
N PRO A 27 -2.62 33.90 -26.41
CA PRO A 27 -2.46 34.87 -25.34
C PRO A 27 -1.06 35.55 -25.44
N PRO A 28 -0.96 36.86 -25.17
CA PRO A 28 0.32 37.56 -25.24
C PRO A 28 1.27 37.06 -24.15
N LEU A 29 2.52 36.81 -24.57
CA LEU A 29 3.65 36.60 -23.68
C LEU A 29 3.86 37.88 -22.86
N GLY A 30 3.42 37.85 -21.60
CA GLY A 30 3.73 38.88 -20.61
C GLY A 30 5.21 38.81 -20.25
N THR A 31 6.00 39.71 -20.81
CA THR A 31 7.36 40.01 -20.35
C THR A 31 7.27 40.82 -19.06
N SER A 32 7.21 40.14 -17.92
CA SER A 32 7.45 40.78 -16.62
C SER A 32 8.93 40.71 -16.29
N THR A 33 9.69 41.65 -16.86
CA THR A 33 11.00 42.05 -16.34
C THR A 33 10.79 42.79 -15.02
N THR A 34 10.84 42.07 -13.90
CA THR A 34 11.04 42.67 -12.58
C THR A 34 12.50 42.46 -12.20
N VAL A 35 13.28 43.50 -12.47
CA VAL A 35 14.62 43.71 -11.91
C VAL A 35 14.45 44.39 -10.54
N LEU A 36 15.41 44.16 -9.63
CA LEU A 36 15.62 44.80 -8.32
C LEU A 36 14.69 44.29 -7.18
N THR A 37 15.15 43.87 -6.00
CA THR A 37 16.45 43.98 -5.31
C THR A 37 16.63 42.77 -4.39
N ALA A 38 17.74 42.04 -4.54
CA ALA A 38 18.22 41.13 -3.50
C ALA A 38 18.93 41.95 -2.42
N THR A 39 18.20 42.36 -1.38
CA THR A 39 18.82 42.79 -0.12
C THR A 39 19.21 41.57 0.68
N ALA A 40 20.51 41.24 0.60
CA ALA A 40 21.19 40.39 1.56
C ALA A 40 21.14 41.05 2.94
N ALA A 41 20.57 40.37 3.94
CA ALA A 41 20.89 40.51 5.36
C ALA A 41 20.02 39.54 6.18
N GLN A 42 20.38 38.25 6.21
CA GLN A 42 20.00 37.43 7.37
C GLN A 42 21.20 37.47 8.31
N ALA A 43 20.99 38.21 9.40
CA ALA A 43 21.94 38.50 10.44
C ALA A 43 22.52 37.23 11.06
N ALA A 44 23.83 37.28 11.29
CA ALA A 44 24.55 36.43 12.20
C ALA A 44 23.88 36.45 13.60
N SER A 45 23.64 35.27 14.16
CA SER A 45 23.37 35.14 15.59
C SER A 45 24.67 35.41 16.36
N PRO A 46 24.65 36.26 17.40
CA PRO A 46 25.83 36.53 18.19
C PRO A 46 26.22 35.28 18.99
N GLY A 47 27.48 34.85 18.80
CA GLY A 47 28.19 34.03 19.77
C GLY A 47 28.36 34.83 21.05
N GLY A 48 27.71 34.37 22.11
CA GLY A 48 28.00 34.74 23.49
C GLY A 48 28.84 33.64 24.13
N GLU A 49 30.16 33.66 23.89
CA GLU A 49 31.12 32.97 24.76
C GLU A 49 31.38 33.90 25.96
N GLU A 50 30.51 33.83 26.97
CA GLU A 50 30.89 34.25 28.31
C GLU A 50 31.59 33.10 29.01
N ALA A 51 32.87 33.32 29.26
CA ALA A 51 33.68 32.58 30.20
C ALA A 51 33.03 32.64 31.59
N ALA A 52 32.39 31.56 31.99
CA ALA A 52 32.17 31.24 33.39
C ALA A 52 32.71 29.84 33.65
N LEU A 53 33.80 29.78 34.41
CA LEU A 53 34.34 28.58 35.04
C LEU A 53 33.24 27.91 35.88
N GLY A 54 32.52 26.98 35.26
CA GLY A 54 31.54 26.11 35.90
C GLY A 54 32.01 24.68 35.80
N THR A 55 32.73 24.21 36.81
CA THR A 55 33.07 22.79 37.00
C THR A 55 31.80 21.97 37.18
N ARG A 56 31.31 21.34 36.11
CA ARG A 56 30.42 20.19 36.16
C ARG A 56 30.89 19.16 35.14
N THR A 57 31.82 18.30 35.54
CA THR A 57 31.99 16.99 34.90
C THR A 57 30.82 16.10 35.31
N LEU A 58 29.70 16.32 34.64
CA LEU A 58 28.65 15.35 34.36
C LEU A 58 28.69 15.21 32.85
N GLY A 59 29.70 14.50 32.33
CA GLY A 59 29.89 14.28 30.90
C GLY A 59 29.09 13.09 30.35
N ASP A 60 28.33 12.41 31.22
CA ASP A 60 27.54 11.22 30.87
C ASP A 60 26.03 11.49 30.97
N VAL A 61 25.64 12.76 30.82
CA VAL A 61 24.23 13.13 30.71
C VAL A 61 23.77 12.74 29.31
N LEU A 62 23.22 11.53 29.23
CA LEU A 62 22.08 11.21 28.38
C LEU A 62 22.26 11.75 26.96
N SER A 63 23.10 11.08 26.16
CA SER A 63 22.81 11.02 24.73
C SER A 63 21.32 10.69 24.62
N PRO A 64 20.48 11.57 24.03
CA PRO A 64 19.13 11.16 23.69
C PRO A 64 19.36 9.99 22.73
N GLN A 65 19.06 8.78 23.17
CA GLN A 65 18.90 7.68 22.24
C GLN A 65 17.82 8.16 21.29
N GLN A 66 18.23 8.64 20.13
CA GLN A 66 17.37 8.87 18.99
C GLN A 66 16.83 7.49 18.65
N THR A 67 15.72 7.12 19.28
CA THR A 67 14.93 5.94 18.95
C THR A 67 14.20 6.22 17.63
N GLY A 68 14.97 6.54 16.58
CA GLY A 68 14.49 6.51 15.22
C GLY A 68 14.27 5.05 14.85
N VAL A 69 13.02 4.63 14.79
CA VAL A 69 12.63 3.32 14.25
C VAL A 69 13.26 3.18 12.87
N SER A 70 13.97 2.07 12.60
CA SER A 70 14.67 1.88 11.32
C SER A 70 13.70 1.93 10.13
N ARG A 71 14.16 2.35 8.94
CA ARG A 71 13.32 2.43 7.74
C ARG A 71 12.57 1.10 7.44
N PRO A 72 13.20 -0.08 7.49
CA PRO A 72 12.50 -1.36 7.30
C PRO A 72 11.44 -1.62 8.38
N GLU A 73 11.70 -1.25 9.64
CA GLU A 73 10.74 -1.44 10.74
C GLU A 73 9.51 -0.52 10.58
N GLN A 74 9.71 0.72 10.09
CA GLN A 74 8.61 1.60 9.71
C GLN A 74 7.77 0.99 8.59
N GLY A 75 8.43 0.44 7.56
CA GLY A 75 7.73 -0.19 6.44
C GLY A 75 6.96 -1.43 6.87
N LEU A 76 7.51 -2.24 7.79
CA LEU A 76 6.85 -3.42 8.32
C LEU A 76 5.64 -3.07 9.19
N THR A 77 5.75 -1.99 9.97
CA THR A 77 4.61 -1.44 10.73
C THR A 77 3.50 -0.99 9.78
N LEU A 78 3.85 -0.24 8.73
CA LEU A 78 2.91 0.20 7.70
C LEU A 78 2.29 -1.00 6.97
N PHE A 79 3.09 -2.03 6.66
CA PHE A 79 2.61 -3.25 6.03
C PHE A 79 1.51 -3.89 6.87
N ARG A 80 1.79 -4.17 8.15
CA ARG A 80 0.83 -4.82 9.07
C ARG A 80 -0.45 -4.02 9.25
N GLN A 81 -0.34 -2.70 9.38
CA GLN A 81 -1.48 -1.85 9.75
C GLN A 81 -2.34 -1.45 8.55
N ARG A 82 -1.74 -1.29 7.36
CA ARG A 82 -2.40 -0.67 6.20
C ARG A 82 -2.37 -1.54 4.96
N ILE A 83 -1.22 -2.12 4.63
CA ILE A 83 -1.07 -2.87 3.37
C ILE A 83 -1.70 -4.25 3.47
N ARG A 84 -1.41 -5.00 4.52
CA ARG A 84 -1.97 -6.34 4.73
C ARG A 84 -3.50 -6.35 4.66
N PRO A 85 -4.24 -5.57 5.46
CA PRO A 85 -5.70 -5.58 5.39
C PRO A 85 -6.22 -5.17 4.00
N LEU A 86 -5.53 -4.24 3.31
CA LEU A 86 -5.88 -3.83 1.96
C LEU A 86 -5.68 -4.96 0.93
N LEU A 87 -4.57 -5.71 1.03
CA LEU A 87 -4.34 -6.88 0.19
C LEU A 87 -5.42 -7.94 0.44
N GLU A 88 -5.69 -8.25 1.72
CA GLU A 88 -6.68 -9.24 2.14
C GLU A 88 -8.09 -8.92 1.60
N SER A 89 -8.52 -7.66 1.68
CA SER A 89 -9.89 -7.27 1.30
C SER A 89 -10.07 -7.01 -0.19
N THR A 90 -9.03 -6.52 -0.87
CA THR A 90 -9.20 -5.89 -2.19
C THR A 90 -8.42 -6.61 -3.29
N CYS A 91 -7.24 -7.15 -2.99
CA CYS A 91 -6.33 -7.65 -4.01
C CYS A 91 -6.36 -9.17 -4.14
N LEU A 92 -6.36 -9.90 -3.02
CA LEU A 92 -6.17 -11.35 -3.00
C LEU A 92 -7.35 -12.16 -3.57
N ARG A 93 -8.51 -11.52 -3.83
CA ARG A 93 -9.61 -12.17 -4.55
C ARG A 93 -9.19 -12.63 -5.96
N CYS A 94 -8.25 -11.91 -6.58
CA CYS A 94 -7.82 -12.16 -7.96
C CYS A 94 -6.30 -12.30 -8.15
N HIS A 95 -5.50 -11.97 -7.12
CA HIS A 95 -4.04 -12.01 -7.16
C HIS A 95 -3.47 -12.76 -5.95
N ASP A 96 -3.92 -13.99 -5.75
CA ASP A 96 -3.44 -14.91 -4.71
C ASP A 96 -2.87 -16.18 -5.37
N SER A 97 -2.22 -17.01 -4.58
CA SER A 97 -1.67 -18.30 -4.95
C SER A 97 -2.62 -19.24 -5.68
N SER A 98 -3.92 -19.19 -5.37
CA SER A 98 -4.93 -20.01 -6.04
C SER A 98 -5.49 -19.37 -7.32
N LYS A 99 -5.52 -18.04 -7.40
CA LYS A 99 -6.02 -17.28 -8.55
C LYS A 99 -5.06 -16.15 -8.88
N ARG A 100 -4.30 -16.33 -9.95
CA ARG A 100 -3.20 -15.46 -10.39
C ARG A 100 -3.54 -14.72 -11.67
N THR A 101 -4.49 -13.78 -11.60
CA THR A 101 -4.83 -12.97 -12.78
C THR A 101 -3.58 -12.20 -13.24
N GLY A 102 -3.22 -12.34 -14.52
CA GLY A 102 -1.99 -11.77 -15.08
C GLY A 102 -0.70 -12.35 -14.49
N GLY A 103 -0.73 -13.59 -14.02
CA GLY A 103 0.42 -14.29 -13.45
C GLY A 103 0.86 -13.81 -12.06
N LEU A 104 0.16 -12.82 -11.49
CA LEU A 104 0.56 -12.13 -10.27
C LEU A 104 0.00 -12.80 -9.01
N ASP A 105 0.87 -13.01 -8.01
CA ASP A 105 0.54 -13.51 -6.67
C ASP A 105 1.06 -12.53 -5.61
N LEU A 106 0.16 -11.85 -4.91
CA LEU A 106 0.47 -10.85 -3.88
C LEU A 106 0.47 -11.43 -2.46
N SER A 107 0.24 -12.74 -2.29
CA SER A 107 0.13 -13.39 -0.98
C SER A 107 1.47 -13.57 -0.28
N ARG A 108 2.58 -13.59 -1.02
CA ARG A 108 3.93 -13.83 -0.50
C ARG A 108 4.91 -12.78 -0.98
N HIS A 109 5.85 -12.43 -0.11
CA HIS A 109 6.89 -11.45 -0.44
C HIS A 109 7.67 -11.80 -1.72
N ALA A 110 8.11 -13.05 -1.85
CA ALA A 110 8.91 -13.48 -2.98
C ALA A 110 8.16 -13.34 -4.32
N THR A 111 6.85 -13.61 -4.33
CA THR A 111 6.03 -13.53 -5.55
C THR A 111 5.65 -12.09 -5.90
N VAL A 112 5.45 -11.23 -4.90
CA VAL A 112 5.27 -9.78 -5.10
C VAL A 112 6.47 -9.18 -5.83
N LEU A 113 7.69 -9.55 -5.42
CA LEU A 113 8.91 -9.06 -6.05
C LEU A 113 9.17 -9.69 -7.42
N ALA A 114 8.82 -10.97 -7.59
CA ALA A 114 8.93 -11.63 -8.90
C ALA A 114 7.99 -11.00 -9.96
N GLY A 115 6.86 -10.45 -9.52
CA GLY A 115 5.88 -9.82 -10.40
C GLY A 115 4.98 -10.83 -11.12
N GLY A 116 4.42 -10.40 -12.25
CA GLY A 116 3.52 -11.21 -13.08
C GLY A 116 3.92 -11.17 -14.55
N ASP A 117 2.99 -11.53 -15.44
CA ASP A 117 3.24 -11.62 -16.89
C ASP A 117 3.64 -10.26 -17.50
N SER A 118 3.25 -9.17 -16.86
CA SER A 118 3.57 -7.79 -17.26
C SER A 118 4.88 -7.25 -16.67
N GLY A 119 5.66 -8.08 -15.96
CA GLY A 119 6.91 -7.71 -15.32
C GLY A 119 6.81 -7.43 -13.81
N GLU A 120 7.79 -6.69 -13.28
CA GLU A 120 7.93 -6.41 -11.85
C GLU A 120 6.73 -5.64 -11.31
N ALA A 121 5.99 -6.24 -10.37
CA ALA A 121 4.85 -5.58 -9.75
C ALA A 121 5.31 -4.49 -8.78
N VAL A 122 6.38 -4.76 -8.02
CA VAL A 122 6.95 -3.87 -7.02
C VAL A 122 8.46 -3.77 -7.20
N VAL A 123 8.96 -2.55 -7.33
CA VAL A 123 10.39 -2.22 -7.33
C VAL A 123 10.71 -1.52 -6.01
N PRO A 124 11.36 -2.20 -5.04
CA PRO A 124 11.63 -1.66 -3.72
C PRO A 124 12.36 -0.30 -3.78
N GLY A 125 11.86 0.66 -3.01
CA GLY A 125 12.37 2.04 -2.97
C GLY A 125 11.90 2.92 -4.13
N LYS A 126 11.17 2.37 -5.11
CA LYS A 126 10.81 3.09 -6.35
C LYS A 126 9.33 2.94 -6.72
N PRO A 127 8.43 3.69 -6.03
CA PRO A 127 6.99 3.60 -6.28
C PRO A 127 6.63 3.89 -7.74
N ARG A 128 7.23 4.93 -8.35
CA ARG A 128 6.90 5.34 -9.72
C ARG A 128 7.36 4.33 -10.79
N GLU A 129 8.33 3.48 -10.50
CA GLU A 129 8.77 2.40 -11.39
C GLU A 129 7.99 1.10 -11.14
N SER A 130 7.18 1.03 -10.09
CA SER A 130 6.41 -0.17 -9.72
C SER A 130 5.07 -0.21 -10.46
N LEU A 131 4.83 -1.28 -11.23
CA LEU A 131 3.60 -1.44 -12.01
C LEU A 131 2.35 -1.43 -11.12
N LEU A 132 2.41 -2.05 -9.94
CA LEU A 132 1.31 -2.05 -8.98
C LEU A 132 0.88 -0.63 -8.62
N TYR A 133 1.84 0.25 -8.31
CA TYR A 133 1.56 1.64 -7.92
C TYR A 133 1.00 2.46 -9.10
N GLN A 134 1.51 2.24 -10.31
CA GLN A 134 1.00 2.91 -11.51
C GLN A 134 -0.47 2.57 -11.77
N LEU A 135 -0.82 1.27 -11.73
CA LEU A 135 -2.18 0.81 -12.03
C LEU A 135 -3.22 1.27 -10.99
N VAL A 136 -2.87 1.24 -9.69
CA VAL A 136 -3.79 1.74 -8.66
C VAL A 136 -3.95 3.26 -8.70
N THR A 137 -2.89 3.99 -9.08
CA THR A 137 -2.95 5.46 -9.23
C THR A 137 -3.77 5.86 -10.46
N ALA A 138 -3.70 5.07 -11.53
CA ALA A 138 -4.52 5.25 -12.73
C ALA A 138 -5.99 4.85 -12.55
N GLY A 139 -6.35 4.24 -11.40
CA GLY A 139 -7.69 3.73 -11.14
C GLY A 139 -8.04 2.50 -11.98
N GLU A 140 -7.05 1.83 -12.58
CA GLU A 140 -7.24 0.61 -13.37
C GLU A 140 -7.33 -0.64 -12.49
N MET A 141 -6.82 -0.54 -11.26
CA MET A 141 -6.93 -1.56 -10.23
C MET A 141 -7.48 -0.96 -8.93
N PRO A 142 -8.42 -1.66 -8.24
CA PRO A 142 -9.02 -2.95 -8.61
C PRO A 142 -10.05 -2.85 -9.76
N ARG A 143 -10.19 -3.91 -10.58
CA ARG A 143 -11.15 -3.95 -11.72
C ARG A 143 -12.59 -4.25 -11.32
N GLU A 144 -12.78 -5.01 -10.25
CA GLU A 144 -14.10 -5.52 -9.81
C GLU A 144 -14.51 -4.92 -8.45
N ALA A 145 -13.92 -3.78 -8.07
CA ALA A 145 -14.24 -3.03 -6.87
C ALA A 145 -14.02 -1.54 -7.13
N ASN A 146 -14.39 -0.70 -6.17
CA ASN A 146 -14.15 0.74 -6.30
C ASN A 146 -12.64 1.04 -6.34
N PRO A 147 -12.22 2.09 -7.08
CA PRO A 147 -10.85 2.58 -7.03
C PRO A 147 -10.41 2.87 -5.60
N LEU A 148 -9.12 2.68 -5.33
CA LEU A 148 -8.56 2.95 -4.00
C LEU A 148 -8.67 4.44 -3.65
N SER A 149 -8.90 4.70 -2.37
CA SER A 149 -8.90 6.06 -1.84
C SER A 149 -7.49 6.67 -1.89
N PRO A 150 -7.35 8.01 -1.95
CA PRO A 150 -6.04 8.65 -1.94
C PRO A 150 -5.13 8.23 -0.76
N PRO A 151 -5.64 8.06 0.48
CA PRO A 151 -4.83 7.55 1.59
C PRO A 151 -4.33 6.11 1.41
N GLU A 152 -5.09 5.23 0.74
CA GLU A 152 -4.68 3.85 0.45
C GLU A 152 -3.59 3.82 -0.62
N ILE A 153 -3.75 4.62 -1.68
CA ILE A 153 -2.73 4.79 -2.73
C ILE A 153 -1.44 5.34 -2.10
N ALA A 154 -1.55 6.35 -1.23
CA ALA A 154 -0.41 6.91 -0.51
C ALA A 154 0.29 5.87 0.38
N ALA A 155 -0.47 5.03 1.08
CA ALA A 155 0.10 3.95 1.91
C ALA A 155 0.88 2.94 1.07
N ILE A 156 0.36 2.54 -0.09
CA ILE A 156 1.07 1.65 -1.04
C ILE A 156 2.38 2.30 -1.49
N GLY A 157 2.33 3.57 -1.91
CA GLY A 157 3.52 4.29 -2.35
C GLY A 157 4.58 4.37 -1.26
N GLN A 158 4.19 4.74 -0.04
CA GLN A 158 5.10 4.82 1.09
C GLN A 158 5.68 3.45 1.47
N TRP A 159 4.87 2.38 1.44
CA TRP A 159 5.36 1.03 1.70
C TRP A 159 6.43 0.60 0.69
N ILE A 160 6.21 0.87 -0.60
CA ILE A 160 7.21 0.60 -1.63
C ILE A 160 8.47 1.43 -1.41
N GLU A 161 8.33 2.72 -1.10
CA GLU A 161 9.46 3.62 -0.81
C GLU A 161 10.31 3.14 0.38
N LEU A 162 9.67 2.55 1.40
CA LEU A 162 10.34 1.97 2.56
C LEU A 162 11.00 0.61 2.28
N GLY A 163 11.01 0.16 1.04
CA GLY A 163 11.64 -1.08 0.59
C GLY A 163 10.69 -2.27 0.50
N ALA A 164 9.38 -2.03 0.53
CA ALA A 164 8.34 -3.04 0.46
C ALA A 164 8.50 -4.22 1.46
N PRO A 165 8.90 -3.98 2.74
CA PRO A 165 9.07 -5.07 3.68
C PRO A 165 7.74 -5.79 3.93
N TYR A 166 7.82 -7.10 4.10
CA TYR A 166 6.68 -8.01 4.15
C TYR A 166 6.90 -9.00 5.30
N GLU A 167 5.84 -9.41 5.98
CA GLU A 167 5.97 -10.38 7.08
C GLU A 167 6.18 -11.81 6.56
N GLY A 168 6.78 -12.69 7.36
CA GLY A 168 7.19 -14.03 6.89
C GLY A 168 6.03 -14.95 6.50
N GLU A 169 4.84 -14.73 7.05
CA GLU A 169 3.66 -15.56 6.78
C GLU A 169 2.91 -15.07 5.53
N PRO A 170 2.38 -15.99 4.69
CA PRO A 170 1.55 -15.61 3.57
C PRO A 170 0.28 -14.88 4.01
N VAL A 171 -0.06 -13.80 3.31
CA VAL A 171 -1.34 -13.11 3.49
C VAL A 171 -2.43 -13.88 2.77
N ALA A 172 -3.52 -14.19 3.46
CA ALA A 172 -4.64 -14.95 2.92
C ALA A 172 -5.82 -14.03 2.57
N PHE A 173 -6.53 -14.32 1.49
CA PHE A 173 -7.77 -13.61 1.15
C PHE A 173 -8.80 -13.73 2.29
N ARG A 174 -9.40 -12.59 2.68
CA ARG A 174 -10.53 -12.57 3.61
C ARG A 174 -11.82 -12.37 2.80
N GLY A 175 -12.63 -13.42 2.66
CA GLY A 175 -13.95 -13.32 1.99
C GLY A 175 -14.86 -12.22 2.57
N GLU A 176 -15.64 -11.55 1.72
CA GLU A 176 -16.41 -10.30 1.95
C GLU A 176 -17.39 -10.27 3.16
N PRO A 177 -17.84 -9.08 3.62
CA PRO A 177 -17.13 -7.80 3.80
C PRO A 177 -17.38 -7.14 5.18
N MET A 178 -16.47 -6.24 5.58
CA MET A 178 -16.68 -5.30 6.70
C MET A 178 -17.77 -4.27 6.34
N ALA A 179 -18.96 -4.44 6.94
CA ALA A 179 -19.81 -3.30 7.24
C ALA A 179 -19.20 -2.52 8.42
N ALA A 180 -18.99 -1.22 8.22
CA ALA A 180 -18.75 -0.19 9.23
C ALA A 180 -17.56 -0.41 10.20
N ALA A 181 -16.39 0.08 9.81
CA ALA A 181 -15.43 0.60 10.77
C ALA A 181 -15.91 1.99 11.27
N ASN A 182 -16.80 2.00 12.26
CA ASN A 182 -16.87 3.09 13.23
C ASN A 182 -16.29 2.54 14.54
N GLY A 183 -15.12 3.05 14.92
CA GLY A 183 -14.46 2.61 16.13
C GLY A 183 -15.23 2.99 17.39
N SER A 184 -15.15 2.15 18.41
CA SER A 184 -15.10 2.62 19.79
C SER A 184 -14.37 1.58 20.64
N SER A 185 -13.12 1.88 20.95
CA SER A 185 -12.58 1.60 22.27
C SER A 185 -13.50 2.24 23.31
N THR A 186 -14.20 1.42 24.10
CA THR A 186 -14.59 1.72 25.49
C THR A 186 -15.12 0.44 26.15
N ASP A 187 -14.44 0.08 27.23
CA ASP A 187 -14.93 -0.53 28.48
C ASP A 187 -15.40 -2.00 28.42
N ALA A 188 -14.78 -2.94 29.13
CA ALA A 188 -14.71 -3.07 30.59
C ALA A 188 -16.11 -3.17 31.25
N ALA A 189 -16.35 -4.34 31.85
CA ALA A 189 -17.41 -4.69 32.81
C ALA A 189 -18.85 -4.88 32.29
N ALA A 190 -19.32 -6.13 32.25
CA ALA A 190 -20.26 -6.65 33.26
C ALA A 190 -20.85 -8.03 32.86
N GLU A 191 -20.39 -9.05 33.58
CA GLU A 191 -21.16 -10.15 34.19
C GLU A 191 -22.38 -10.76 33.47
N LYS A 192 -22.24 -12.03 33.04
CA LYS A 192 -23.05 -13.13 33.58
C LYS A 192 -22.16 -14.35 33.80
N GLY A 193 -22.15 -14.82 35.04
CA GLY A 193 -21.19 -15.76 35.59
C GLY A 193 -21.09 -17.09 34.84
N GLY A 194 -19.87 -17.41 34.43
CA GLY A 194 -19.42 -18.75 34.08
C GLY A 194 -18.02 -18.93 34.66
N MET A 195 -17.86 -19.94 35.51
CA MET A 195 -16.63 -20.23 36.25
C MET A 195 -15.38 -20.21 35.36
N CYS A 196 -14.28 -19.64 35.86
CA CYS A 196 -13.00 -19.60 35.17
C CYS A 196 -12.50 -21.02 34.79
N PRO A 197 -11.99 -21.23 33.57
CA PRO A 197 -11.64 -22.55 33.04
C PRO A 197 -10.51 -23.28 33.80
N CYS A 198 -9.78 -22.58 34.67
CA CYS A 198 -8.81 -23.18 35.59
C CYS A 198 -9.45 -23.96 36.75
N VAL A 199 -10.67 -23.63 37.17
CA VAL A 199 -11.38 -24.32 38.28
C VAL A 199 -12.09 -25.58 37.77
N GLN A 200 -12.50 -25.61 36.50
CA GLN A 200 -13.07 -26.80 35.85
C GLN A 200 -12.08 -27.97 35.76
N MET A 201 -10.78 -27.70 35.86
CA MET A 201 -9.72 -28.72 35.77
C MET A 201 -9.49 -29.54 37.06
N MET A 202 -10.07 -29.18 38.20
CA MET A 202 -9.75 -29.85 39.49
C MET A 202 -10.80 -30.84 40.02
N MET A 203 -11.95 -31.02 39.36
CA MET A 203 -13.10 -31.76 39.94
C MET A 203 -13.66 -32.92 39.09
N GLY A 204 -12.90 -33.52 38.17
CA GLY A 204 -13.49 -34.52 37.25
C GLY A 204 -12.56 -35.61 36.73
N ARG A 205 -11.94 -36.37 37.63
CA ARG A 205 -11.18 -37.58 37.28
C ARG A 205 -12.14 -38.68 36.78
N GLY A 206 -11.99 -39.07 35.50
CA GLY A 206 -12.61 -40.24 34.90
C GLY A 206 -11.78 -40.78 33.73
N MET A 207 -10.68 -41.46 34.04
CA MET A 207 -9.83 -42.16 33.06
C MET A 207 -10.57 -43.36 32.45
N LYS A 208 -10.74 -43.39 31.11
CA LYS A 208 -10.65 -44.64 30.34
C LYS A 208 -10.35 -44.34 28.87
N GLY A 209 -9.28 -44.96 28.37
CA GLY A 209 -8.60 -44.59 27.13
C GLY A 209 -9.27 -45.07 25.84
N ARG A 210 -8.64 -44.67 24.74
CA ARG A 210 -8.36 -45.45 23.52
C ARG A 210 -7.52 -44.58 22.58
N ASN A 211 -6.28 -45.00 22.39
CA ASN A 211 -5.42 -44.61 21.27
C ASN A 211 -5.79 -45.49 20.07
N ALA A 212 -6.38 -44.89 19.05
CA ALA A 212 -6.51 -45.51 17.73
C ALA A 212 -5.86 -44.54 16.73
N ASN A 213 -4.87 -45.03 15.98
CA ASN A 213 -4.22 -44.25 14.95
C ASN A 213 -5.08 -44.27 13.66
N PRO A 214 -5.19 -43.15 12.91
CA PRO A 214 -6.10 -43.05 11.76
C PRO A 214 -5.69 -43.79 10.48
N TRP A 215 -4.62 -44.59 10.48
CA TRP A 215 -4.02 -45.14 9.25
C TRP A 215 -4.09 -46.66 9.11
N ASP A 216 -4.83 -47.35 9.98
CA ASP A 216 -5.12 -48.77 9.80
C ASP A 216 -6.44 -48.93 9.01
N GLN A 217 -6.33 -49.06 7.69
CA GLN A 217 -7.36 -49.67 6.83
C GLN A 217 -6.65 -50.49 5.74
N ASP A 218 -7.10 -51.74 5.60
CA ASP A 218 -6.70 -52.73 4.58
C ASP A 218 -6.96 -52.28 3.14
#